data_AF-A0A6I3S3F5-F1
#
_entry.id   AF-A0A6I3S3F5-F1
#
_cell.length_a   1.000
_cell.length_b   1.000
_cell.length_c   1.000
_cell.angle_alpha   90.00
_cell.angle_beta   90.00
_cell.angle_gamma   90.00
#
_symmetry.space_group_name_H-M   'P 1'
#
loop_
_entity.id
_entity.type
_entity.pdbx_description
1 polymer ?
#
loop_
_entity_poly.entity_id
_entity_poly.type
_entity_poly.pdbx_seq_one_letter_code
_entity_poly.pdbx_strand_id
1 'polypeptide(L)'
;MVKKNTSGIALYKEDLKQSIEELTDLQKKMLSLTISDLVPEQLKLDKIYPVSVDSFPEFRSQSAEEAYETLIESAQSLFDKFVMIRGGIEAQTEDEIEFYRWLSQLRYSDKTYSVGLIFSNMVKLYLTDIQDILKNKTEPAVQKELDLFG
;
A
#
# COMPACT_ATOMS: atom_id res chain seq x y z
N MET A 1 -16.14 17.76 17.25
CA MET A 1 -16.06 16.79 16.13
C MET A 1 -16.86 17.35 14.98
N VAL A 2 -16.20 17.79 13.91
CA VAL A 2 -16.89 18.12 12.66
C VAL A 2 -17.39 16.80 12.08
N LYS A 3 -18.72 16.62 11.96
CA LYS A 3 -19.28 15.47 11.27
C LYS A 3 -18.92 15.61 9.79
N LYS A 4 -17.99 14.81 9.29
CA LYS A 4 -17.73 14.73 7.85
C LYS A 4 -19.00 14.25 7.16
N ASN A 5 -19.42 14.95 6.11
CA ASN A 5 -20.54 14.51 5.30
C ASN A 5 -20.11 13.27 4.48
N THR A 6 -21.08 12.58 3.88
CA THR A 6 -20.85 11.41 3.02
C THR A 6 -19.98 11.71 1.79
N SER A 7 -19.98 12.96 1.31
CA SER A 7 -19.25 13.42 0.12
C SER A 7 -17.73 13.48 0.35
N GLY A 8 -17.27 14.01 1.49
CA GLY A 8 -15.84 14.01 1.84
C GLY A 8 -15.28 12.60 2.01
N ILE A 9 -16.11 11.66 2.49
CA ILE A 9 -15.74 10.24 2.59
C ILE A 9 -15.58 9.60 1.22
N ALA A 10 -16.43 9.97 0.25
CA ALA A 10 -16.33 9.46 -1.11
C ALA A 10 -15.05 9.96 -1.81
N LEU A 11 -14.72 11.24 -1.67
CA LEU A 11 -13.57 11.87 -2.32
C LEU A 11 -12.23 11.25 -1.90
N TYR A 12 -11.98 11.10 -0.60
CA TYR A 12 -10.69 10.58 -0.15
C TYR A 12 -10.48 9.12 -0.59
N LYS A 13 -11.56 8.33 -0.67
CA LYS A 13 -11.48 6.92 -1.08
C LYS A 13 -11.14 6.78 -2.56
N GLU A 14 -11.66 7.66 -3.41
CA GLU A 14 -11.30 7.70 -4.83
C GLU A 14 -9.81 8.07 -5.02
N ASP A 15 -9.35 9.10 -4.32
CA ASP A 15 -7.94 9.53 -4.37
C ASP A 15 -6.98 8.45 -3.87
N LEU A 16 -7.35 7.77 -2.78
CA LEU A 16 -6.59 6.65 -2.24
C LEU A 16 -6.58 5.47 -3.21
N LYS A 17 -7.71 5.16 -3.84
CA LYS A 17 -7.80 4.12 -4.86
C LYS A 17 -6.89 4.45 -6.03
N GLN A 18 -6.97 5.64 -6.60
CA GLN A 18 -6.11 6.06 -7.72
C GLN A 18 -4.62 5.93 -7.33
N SER A 19 -4.25 6.41 -6.14
CA SER A 19 -2.87 6.32 -5.64
C SER A 19 -2.38 4.87 -5.54
N ILE A 20 -3.25 3.93 -5.16
CA ILE A 20 -2.93 2.50 -5.15
C ILE A 20 -2.85 1.94 -6.58
N GLU A 21 -3.71 2.38 -7.49
CA GLU A 21 -3.70 1.91 -8.87
C GLU A 21 -2.39 2.26 -9.61
N GLU A 22 -1.82 3.42 -9.32
CA GLU A 22 -0.54 3.93 -9.83
C GLU A 22 0.71 3.24 -9.24
N LEU A 23 0.53 2.34 -8.26
CA LEU A 23 1.61 1.49 -7.76
C LEU A 23 1.92 0.35 -8.73
N THR A 24 3.17 -0.07 -8.79
CA THR A 24 3.54 -1.28 -9.53
C THR A 24 2.98 -2.53 -8.83
N ASP A 25 2.89 -3.64 -9.55
CA ASP A 25 2.39 -4.90 -8.96
C ASP A 25 3.27 -5.39 -7.81
N LEU A 26 4.59 -5.20 -7.92
CA LEU A 26 5.52 -5.52 -6.84
C LEU A 26 5.27 -4.64 -5.60
N GLN A 27 5.02 -3.34 -5.78
CA GLN A 27 4.68 -2.43 -4.68
C GLN A 27 3.35 -2.81 -4.00
N LYS A 28 2.32 -3.13 -4.79
CA LYS A 28 1.03 -3.62 -4.26
C LYS A 28 1.21 -4.91 -3.46
N LYS A 29 2.03 -5.85 -3.95
CA LYS A 29 2.35 -7.09 -3.23
C LYS A 29 3.12 -6.84 -1.95
N MET A 30 4.14 -5.96 -1.96
CA MET A 30 4.87 -5.57 -0.74
C MET A 30 3.93 -5.01 0.32
N LEU A 31 3.02 -4.10 -0.06
CA LEU A 31 2.02 -3.56 0.86
C LEU A 31 1.07 -4.66 1.35
N SER A 32 0.51 -5.45 0.44
CA SER A 32 -0.44 -6.52 0.79
C SER A 32 0.16 -7.54 1.75
N LEU A 33 1.37 -8.02 1.50
CA LEU A 33 2.07 -8.98 2.36
C LEU A 33 2.34 -8.44 3.77
N THR A 34 2.57 -7.13 3.90
CA THR A 34 2.96 -6.54 5.20
C THR A 34 1.78 -6.09 6.03
N ILE A 35 0.69 -5.67 5.39
CA ILE A 35 -0.42 -5.02 6.09
C ILE A 35 -1.73 -5.81 6.05
N SER A 36 -1.90 -6.82 5.19
CA SER A 36 -3.20 -7.52 5.00
C SER A 36 -3.85 -8.06 6.27
N ASP A 37 -3.04 -8.60 7.20
CA ASP A 37 -3.49 -9.22 8.44
C ASP A 37 -3.44 -8.28 9.66
N LEU A 38 -3.02 -7.03 9.48
CA LEU A 38 -2.91 -6.07 10.57
C LEU A 38 -4.25 -5.40 10.87
N VAL A 39 -4.56 -5.21 12.14
CA VAL A 39 -5.55 -4.19 12.56
C VAL A 39 -4.84 -2.86 12.85
N PRO A 40 -5.53 -1.70 12.78
CA PRO A 40 -4.90 -0.38 12.94
C PRO A 40 -4.06 -0.23 14.22
N GLU A 41 -4.46 -0.86 15.31
CA GLU A 41 -3.77 -0.81 16.61
C GLU A 41 -2.43 -1.57 16.60
N GLN A 42 -2.30 -2.56 15.72
CA GLN A 42 -1.08 -3.38 15.56
C GLN A 42 -0.05 -2.71 14.65
N LEU A 43 -0.46 -1.76 13.81
CA LEU A 43 0.47 -0.99 12.99
C LEU A 43 1.21 0.02 13.87
N LYS A 44 2.51 -0.21 14.07
CA LYS A 44 3.42 0.62 14.87
C LYS A 44 4.34 1.41 13.94
N LEU A 45 4.42 2.72 14.12
CA LEU A 45 5.12 3.64 13.21
C LEU A 45 6.65 3.59 13.35
N ASP A 46 7.15 3.01 14.43
CA ASP A 46 8.56 2.80 14.74
C ASP A 46 9.02 1.35 14.45
N LYS A 47 8.10 0.46 14.07
CA LYS A 47 8.40 -0.94 13.78
C LYS A 47 8.85 -1.11 12.33
N ILE A 48 9.83 -1.99 12.15
CA ILE A 48 10.27 -2.45 10.83
C ILE A 48 9.42 -3.66 10.41
N TYR A 49 8.83 -3.58 9.23
CA TYR A 49 8.09 -4.67 8.58
C TYR A 49 8.95 -5.24 7.44
N PRO A 50 9.67 -6.35 7.67
CA PRO A 50 10.58 -6.90 6.68
C PRO A 50 9.82 -7.60 5.56
N VAL A 51 10.30 -7.41 4.34
CA VAL A 51 9.84 -8.07 3.12
C VAL A 51 11.05 -8.68 2.45
N SER A 52 11.08 -10.00 2.29
CA SER A 52 12.22 -10.73 1.71
C SER A 52 11.91 -11.17 0.29
N VAL A 53 12.95 -11.31 -0.53
CA VAL A 53 12.86 -11.88 -1.90
C VAL A 53 12.13 -13.23 -1.92
N ASP A 54 12.25 -14.03 -0.86
CA ASP A 54 11.60 -15.35 -0.73
C ASP A 54 10.06 -15.26 -0.70
N SER A 55 9.51 -14.07 -0.41
CA SER A 55 8.06 -13.84 -0.37
C SER A 55 7.43 -13.68 -1.76
N PHE A 56 8.24 -13.62 -2.82
CA PHE A 56 7.79 -13.36 -4.19
C PHE A 56 8.10 -14.53 -5.12
N PRO A 57 7.06 -15.27 -5.58
CA PRO A 57 7.25 -16.34 -6.55
C PRO A 57 7.91 -15.89 -7.86
N GLU A 58 7.78 -14.62 -8.24
CA GLU A 58 8.32 -14.04 -9.48
C GLU A 58 9.86 -13.96 -9.47
N PHE A 59 10.49 -14.01 -8.29
CA PHE A 59 11.93 -13.99 -8.16
C PHE A 59 12.58 -15.37 -8.24
N ARG A 60 11.80 -16.46 -8.31
CA ARG A 60 12.32 -17.84 -8.31
C ARG A 60 13.24 -18.18 -9.49
N SER A 61 13.15 -17.44 -10.60
CA SER A 61 14.00 -17.63 -11.77
C SER A 61 15.27 -16.75 -11.78
N GLN A 62 15.46 -15.92 -10.76
CA GLN A 62 16.58 -14.97 -10.66
C GLN A 62 17.53 -15.39 -9.54
N SER A 63 18.74 -14.85 -9.54
CA SER A 63 19.60 -14.95 -8.35
C SER A 63 19.01 -14.13 -7.20
N ALA A 64 19.35 -14.48 -5.96
CA ALA A 64 18.89 -13.74 -4.79
C ALA A 64 19.37 -12.28 -4.78
N GLU A 65 20.54 -12.02 -5.38
CA GLU A 65 21.13 -10.68 -5.49
C GLU A 65 20.35 -9.81 -6.49
N GLU A 66 20.11 -10.29 -7.72
CA GLU A 66 19.30 -9.57 -8.73
C GLU A 66 17.86 -9.32 -8.25
N ALA A 67 17.25 -10.33 -7.61
CA ALA A 67 15.92 -10.20 -7.03
C ALA A 67 15.89 -9.14 -5.91
N TYR A 68 16.95 -9.06 -5.11
CA TYR A 68 17.05 -8.12 -4.02
C TYR A 68 17.30 -6.69 -4.51
N GLU A 69 18.13 -6.50 -5.54
CA GLU A 69 18.28 -5.19 -6.21
C GLU A 69 16.94 -4.70 -6.74
N THR A 70 16.19 -5.56 -7.45
CA THR A 70 14.83 -5.25 -7.93
C THR A 70 13.89 -4.87 -6.78
N LEU A 71 13.96 -5.58 -5.66
CA LEU A 71 13.15 -5.30 -4.47
C LEU A 71 13.52 -3.95 -3.82
N ILE A 72 14.82 -3.62 -3.74
CA ILE A 72 15.32 -2.33 -3.26
C ILE A 72 14.79 -1.19 -4.14
N GLU A 73 14.95 -1.29 -5.46
CA GLU A 73 14.49 -0.26 -6.40
C GLU A 73 12.97 -0.02 -6.28
N SER A 74 12.20 -1.10 -6.16
CA SER A 74 10.75 -1.03 -5.98
C SER A 74 10.36 -0.32 -4.68
N ALA A 75 11.06 -0.63 -3.58
CA ALA A 75 10.82 -0.03 -2.28
C ALA A 75 11.24 1.45 -2.22
N GLN A 76 12.37 1.80 -2.85
CA GLN A 76 12.82 3.19 -2.99
C GLN A 76 11.80 4.01 -3.79
N SER A 77 11.34 3.48 -4.93
CA SER A 77 10.28 4.12 -5.71
C SER A 77 8.99 4.31 -4.91
N LEU A 78 8.63 3.36 -4.03
CA LEU A 78 7.47 3.50 -3.14
C LEU A 78 7.69 4.58 -2.06
N PHE A 79 8.91 4.69 -1.53
CA PHE A 79 9.28 5.69 -0.54
C PHE A 79 9.23 7.13 -1.10
N ASP A 80 9.56 7.29 -2.37
CA ASP A 80 9.51 8.58 -3.07
C ASP A 80 8.10 8.97 -3.55
N LYS A 81 7.16 8.02 -3.61
CA LYS A 81 5.77 8.28 -3.98
C LYS A 81 5.00 8.97 -2.86
N PHE A 82 4.19 9.94 -3.27
CA PHE A 82 3.21 10.62 -2.42
C PHE A 82 1.80 10.12 -2.72
N VAL A 83 0.95 10.22 -1.71
CA VAL A 83 -0.51 10.06 -1.80
C VAL A 83 -1.11 11.43 -1.56
N MET A 84 -1.89 11.89 -2.51
CA MET A 84 -2.62 13.15 -2.43
C MET A 84 -4.07 12.83 -2.11
N ILE A 85 -4.61 13.37 -1.03
CA ILE A 85 -5.96 13.05 -0.55
C ILE A 85 -6.75 14.35 -0.35
N ARG A 86 -7.93 14.45 -0.96
CA ARG A 86 -8.90 15.53 -0.71
C ARG A 86 -9.86 15.16 0.41
N GLY A 87 -10.04 16.06 1.37
CA GLY A 87 -10.99 15.88 2.48
C GLY A 87 -10.65 14.69 3.39
N GLY A 88 -9.39 14.23 3.36
CA GLY A 88 -8.90 13.09 4.10
C GLY A 88 -9.03 13.25 5.61
N ILE A 89 -8.85 12.18 6.39
CA ILE A 89 -9.23 12.06 7.81
C ILE A 89 -8.82 13.26 8.68
N GLU A 90 -7.64 13.85 8.48
CA GLU A 90 -7.14 14.97 9.29
C GLU A 90 -7.54 16.36 8.73
N ALA A 91 -8.12 16.41 7.52
CA ALA A 91 -8.62 17.63 6.90
C ALA A 91 -9.76 18.28 7.69
N GLN A 92 -9.71 19.62 7.75
CA GLN A 92 -10.70 20.50 8.36
C GLN A 92 -11.86 20.81 7.41
N THR A 93 -11.60 20.81 6.09
CA THR A 93 -12.61 21.02 5.04
C THR A 93 -12.56 19.91 3.99
N GLU A 94 -13.61 19.79 3.17
CA GLU A 94 -13.70 18.78 2.10
C GLU A 94 -12.74 19.07 0.94
N ASP A 95 -12.32 20.32 0.79
CA ASP A 95 -11.49 20.80 -0.32
C ASP A 95 -9.99 20.83 0.05
N GLU A 96 -9.67 20.58 1.32
CA GLU A 96 -8.29 20.56 1.79
C GLU A 96 -7.56 19.35 1.21
N ILE A 97 -6.39 19.61 0.64
CA ILE A 97 -5.52 18.61 0.04
C ILE A 97 -4.42 18.28 1.03
N GLU A 98 -4.35 17.00 1.39
CA GLU A 98 -3.34 16.44 2.26
C GLU A 98 -2.32 15.65 1.44
N PHE A 99 -1.03 15.83 1.75
CA PHE A 99 0.06 15.13 1.08
C PHE A 99 0.74 14.19 2.05
N TYR A 100 0.71 12.90 1.74
CA TYR A 100 1.29 11.87 2.57
C TYR A 100 2.33 11.06 1.83
N ARG A 101 3.25 10.44 2.56
CA ARG A 101 4.13 9.37 2.04
C ARG A 101 3.56 8.02 2.40
N TRP A 102 3.84 6.99 1.62
CA TRP A 102 3.57 5.60 2.01
C TRP A 102 4.46 5.17 3.18
N LEU A 103 5.74 5.48 3.08
CA LEU A 103 6.76 5.05 4.01
C LEU A 103 7.41 6.27 4.67
N SER A 104 7.69 6.15 5.96
CA SER A 104 8.47 7.14 6.69
C SER A 104 9.97 6.87 6.58
N GLN A 105 10.37 5.59 6.50
CA GLN A 105 11.76 5.17 6.38
C GLN A 105 11.88 3.79 5.69
N LEU A 106 13.08 3.52 5.17
CA LEU A 106 13.50 2.22 4.65
C LEU A 106 14.72 1.68 5.42
N ARG A 107 14.84 0.35 5.49
CA ARG A 107 16.03 -0.37 5.95
C ARG A 107 16.33 -1.50 4.98
N TYR A 108 17.59 -1.86 4.85
CA TYR A 108 18.06 -2.88 3.92
C TYR A 108 18.89 -3.92 4.68
N SER A 109 18.79 -5.19 4.28
CA SER A 109 19.55 -6.28 4.88
C SER A 109 19.97 -7.28 3.82
N ASP A 110 21.24 -7.21 3.44
CA ASP A 110 21.85 -8.09 2.44
C ASP A 110 21.99 -9.53 2.98
N LYS A 111 22.05 -9.68 4.31
CA LYS A 111 22.12 -11.00 4.98
C LYS A 111 20.85 -11.83 4.79
N THR A 112 19.71 -11.16 4.63
CA THR A 112 18.39 -11.78 4.55
C THR A 112 17.67 -11.44 3.25
N TYR A 113 18.36 -10.77 2.31
CA TYR A 113 17.82 -10.27 1.05
C TYR A 113 16.44 -9.64 1.24
N SER A 114 16.36 -8.67 2.16
CA SER A 114 15.08 -8.12 2.60
C SER A 114 15.12 -6.61 2.76
N VAL A 115 14.00 -5.98 2.42
CA VAL A 115 13.75 -4.57 2.66
C VAL A 115 12.79 -4.40 3.84
N GLY A 116 13.20 -3.60 4.82
CA GLY A 116 12.41 -3.22 5.98
C GLY A 116 11.60 -1.96 5.70
N LEU A 117 10.27 -2.11 5.66
CA LEU A 117 9.33 -0.99 5.49
C LEU A 117 8.99 -0.41 6.86
N ILE A 118 9.12 0.90 7.01
CA ILE A 118 8.60 1.63 8.17
C ILE A 118 7.53 2.59 7.65
N PHE A 119 6.28 2.35 8.06
CA PHE A 119 5.13 3.05 7.51
C PHE A 119 4.98 4.46 8.04
N SER A 120 4.36 5.33 7.24
CA SER A 120 3.92 6.64 7.69
C SER A 120 2.64 6.53 8.53
N ASN A 121 2.28 7.62 9.23
CA ASN A 121 1.01 7.69 9.95
C ASN A 121 -0.21 7.53 9.02
N MET A 122 -0.09 7.96 7.75
CA MET A 122 -1.18 7.84 6.77
C MET A 122 -1.60 6.38 6.57
N VAL A 123 -0.64 5.46 6.39
CA VAL A 123 -0.98 4.04 6.20
C VAL A 123 -1.71 3.48 7.41
N LYS A 124 -1.45 4.00 8.61
CA LYS A 124 -2.21 3.66 9.81
C LYS A 124 -3.64 4.18 9.76
N LEU A 125 -3.82 5.46 9.41
CA LEU A 125 -5.11 6.14 9.37
C LEU A 125 -6.07 5.51 8.36
N TYR A 126 -5.55 5.11 7.19
CA TYR A 126 -6.34 4.55 6.10
C TYR A 126 -6.18 3.04 5.95
N LEU A 127 -5.65 2.34 6.97
CA LEU A 127 -5.25 0.94 6.85
C LEU A 127 -6.36 0.06 6.27
N THR A 128 -7.58 0.17 6.81
CA THR A 128 -8.73 -0.64 6.37
C THR A 128 -9.11 -0.34 4.92
N ASP A 129 -9.16 0.93 4.53
CA ASP A 129 -9.48 1.31 3.14
C ASP A 129 -8.39 0.82 2.17
N ILE A 130 -7.11 0.92 2.54
CA ILE A 130 -5.98 0.40 1.75
C ILE A 130 -6.11 -1.12 1.57
N GLN A 131 -6.37 -1.85 2.65
CA GLN A 131 -6.56 -3.30 2.62
C GLN A 131 -7.71 -3.71 1.70
N ASP A 132 -8.85 -3.04 1.80
CA ASP A 132 -10.03 -3.33 0.98
C ASP A 132 -9.74 -3.09 -0.51
N ILE A 133 -9.07 -1.98 -0.84
CA ILE A 133 -8.69 -1.67 -2.23
C ILE A 133 -7.70 -2.71 -2.78
N LEU A 134 -6.72 -3.13 -1.98
CA LEU A 134 -5.75 -4.16 -2.38
C LEU A 134 -6.39 -5.54 -2.56
N LYS A 135 -7.39 -5.90 -1.72
CA LYS A 135 -8.16 -7.16 -1.83
C LYS A 135 -9.09 -7.18 -3.04
N ASN A 136 -9.72 -6.05 -3.37
CA ASN A 136 -10.70 -5.98 -4.46
C ASN A 136 -10.07 -6.08 -5.87
N LYS A 137 -8.73 -6.05 -6.00
CA LYS A 137 -8.04 -6.37 -7.25
C LYS A 137 -7.69 -7.85 -7.43
N THR A 138 -7.94 -8.70 -6.43
CA THR A 138 -7.72 -10.16 -6.54
C THR A 138 -8.91 -10.94 -7.11
N GLU A 139 -10.06 -10.31 -7.40
CA GLU A 139 -11.03 -10.93 -8.30
C GLU A 139 -10.60 -10.70 -9.76
N PRO A 140 -10.25 -11.74 -10.53
CA PRO A 140 -10.13 -11.57 -11.96
C PRO A 140 -11.50 -11.13 -12.50
N ALA A 141 -11.53 -10.02 -13.21
CA ALA A 141 -12.72 -9.54 -13.94
C ALA A 141 -13.33 -10.60 -14.89
N VAL A 142 -12.62 -11.72 -15.12
CA VAL A 142 -13.04 -12.88 -15.90
C VAL A 142 -14.20 -13.66 -15.25
N GLN A 143 -14.38 -13.62 -13.93
CA GLN A 143 -15.47 -14.39 -13.30
C GLN A 143 -16.86 -13.76 -13.48
N LYS A 144 -16.94 -12.44 -13.63
CA LYS A 144 -18.22 -11.76 -13.88
C LYS A 144 -18.76 -11.92 -15.30
N GLU A 145 -17.93 -12.22 -16.29
CA GLU A 145 -18.41 -12.51 -17.65
C GLU A 145 -18.91 -13.95 -17.81
N LEU A 146 -18.39 -14.91 -17.05
CA LEU A 146 -18.81 -16.32 -17.13
C LEU A 146 -20.19 -16.58 -16.49
N ASP A 147 -20.59 -15.81 -15.48
CA ASP A 147 -21.91 -15.93 -14.84
C ASP A 147 -23.05 -15.31 -15.68
N LEU A 148 -22.75 -14.59 -16.77
CA LEU A 148 -23.75 -14.04 -17.70
C LEU A 148 -24.08 -14.98 -18.87
N PHE A 149 -23.37 -16.10 -18.99
CA PHE A 149 -23.60 -17.13 -20.01
C PHE A 149 -23.96 -18.51 -19.42
N GLY A 150 -24.30 -18.56 -18.13
CA GLY A 150 -24.83 -19.76 -17.44
C GLY A 150 -26.34 -19.88 -17.51
#